data_AF-A0A7X8PK78-F1
#
_entry.id   AF-A0A7X8PK78-F1
#
_cell.length_a   1.000
_cell.length_b   1.000
_cell.length_c   1.000
_cell.angle_alpha   90.00
_cell.angle_beta   90.00
_cell.angle_gamma   90.00
#
_symmetry.space_group_name_H-M   'P 1'
#
loop_
_entity.id
_entity.type
_entity.pdbx_description
1 polymer ?
#
loop_
_entity_poly.entity_id
_entity_poly.type
_entity_poly.pdbx_seq_one_letter_code
_entity_poly.pdbx_strand_id
1 'polypeptide(L)'
;MTGEGKRALWKHMTTRMERAQFPRDPALRAVLSNWARAFLANETSVNRVVERTINVACDDPEILNGTNMDDALFALLHRHALEEIHLTVALASGTEMSIVAQPDDIRNQPFC
;
A
#
# COMPACT_ATOMS: atom_id res chain seq x y z
N MET A 1 30.42 4.65 -6.62
CA MET A 1 29.97 5.57 -5.55
C MET A 1 29.80 4.76 -4.28
N THR A 2 30.62 5.05 -3.27
CA THR A 2 30.74 4.30 -2.01
C THR A 2 29.52 4.55 -1.10
N GLY A 3 29.05 3.54 -0.37
CA GLY A 3 27.83 3.59 0.45
C GLY A 3 27.78 4.71 1.50
N GLU A 4 28.92 5.31 1.85
CA GLU A 4 29.01 6.49 2.72
C GLU A 4 28.45 7.77 2.09
N GLY A 5 28.61 7.95 0.78
CA GLY A 5 28.09 9.14 0.09
C GLY A 5 26.56 9.19 0.07
N LYS A 6 25.91 8.02 0.00
CA LYS A 6 24.45 7.89 0.07
C LYS A 6 23.92 8.13 1.48
N ARG A 7 24.59 7.61 2.52
CA ARG A 7 24.24 7.88 3.92
C ARG A 7 24.39 9.36 4.31
N ALA A 8 25.42 10.04 3.80
CA ALA A 8 25.60 11.47 4.00
C ALA A 8 24.54 12.31 3.26
N LEU A 9 24.16 11.89 2.04
CA LEU A 9 23.03 12.45 1.31
C LEU A 9 21.72 12.30 2.08
N TRP A 10 21.52 11.18 2.78
CA TRP A 10 20.35 10.97 3.65
C TRP A 10 20.43 11.76 4.94
N LYS A 11 21.59 11.85 5.61
CA LYS A 11 21.73 12.79 6.72
C LYS A 11 21.41 14.21 6.26
N HIS A 12 21.85 14.66 5.09
CA HIS A 12 21.49 15.98 4.57
C HIS A 12 20.04 16.08 4.09
N MET A 13 19.46 15.04 3.46
CA MET A 13 18.08 15.01 3.01
C MET A 13 17.11 14.91 4.18
N THR A 14 17.39 14.14 5.23
CA THR A 14 16.62 14.01 6.48
C THR A 14 16.91 15.16 7.47
N THR A 15 18.06 15.82 7.39
CA THR A 15 18.29 17.09 8.13
C THR A 15 17.58 18.26 7.44
N ARG A 16 17.35 18.19 6.12
CA ARG A 16 16.57 19.19 5.36
C ARG A 16 15.08 18.85 5.29
N MET A 17 14.73 17.58 5.28
CA MET A 17 13.38 17.03 5.46
C MET A 17 13.25 16.62 6.91
N GLU A 18 12.90 17.59 7.74
CA GLU A 18 12.25 17.34 9.02
C GLU A 18 11.24 16.18 8.83
N ARG A 19 11.13 15.22 9.76
CA ARG A 19 10.25 14.02 9.60
C ARG A 19 8.80 14.36 9.15
N ALA A 20 8.36 15.61 9.33
CA ALA A 20 7.12 16.17 8.82
C ALA A 20 7.05 16.46 7.29
N GLN A 21 8.18 16.53 6.57
CA GLN A 21 8.28 16.86 5.14
C GLN A 21 8.49 15.64 4.23
N PHE A 22 9.03 14.53 4.75
CA PHE A 22 9.15 13.27 4.02
C PHE A 22 7.83 12.79 3.37
N PRO A 23 6.66 12.87 4.04
CA PRO A 23 5.39 12.51 3.40
C PRO A 23 4.90 13.49 2.33
N ARG A 24 5.56 14.64 2.16
CA ARG A 24 5.16 15.72 1.24
C ARG A 24 6.10 15.91 0.06
N ASP A 25 7.17 15.12 -0.07
CA ASP A 25 8.09 15.26 -1.19
C ASP A 25 7.43 14.81 -2.51
N PRO A 26 7.23 15.73 -3.48
CA PRO A 26 6.51 15.41 -4.71
C PRO A 26 7.32 14.50 -5.64
N ALA A 27 8.66 14.56 -5.59
CA ALA A 27 9.52 13.73 -6.43
C ALA A 27 9.49 12.27 -5.98
N LEU A 28 9.57 12.02 -4.68
CA LEU A 28 9.44 10.70 -4.07
C LEU A 28 8.07 10.09 -4.38
N ARG A 29 6.99 10.86 -4.20
CA ARG A 29 5.63 10.39 -4.55
C ARG A 29 5.52 10.04 -6.03
N ALA A 30 6.13 10.81 -6.92
CA ALA A 30 6.12 10.52 -8.36
C ALA A 30 6.86 9.22 -8.70
N VAL A 31 8.03 8.98 -8.09
CA VAL A 31 8.80 7.74 -8.27
C VAL A 31 8.01 6.53 -7.77
N LEU A 32 7.48 6.60 -6.54
CA LEU A 32 6.70 5.50 -5.96
C LEU A 32 5.42 5.22 -6.76
N SER A 33 4.74 6.27 -7.23
CA SER A 33 3.55 6.12 -8.09
C SER A 33 3.90 5.43 -9.41
N ASN A 34 5.04 5.78 -10.02
CA ASN A 34 5.49 5.13 -11.25
C ASN A 34 5.80 3.64 -11.04
N TRP A 35 6.42 3.27 -9.91
CA TRP A 35 6.65 1.87 -9.57
C TRP A 35 5.34 1.12 -9.26
N ALA A 36 4.43 1.71 -8.49
CA ALA A 36 3.15 1.10 -8.13
C ALA A 36 2.25 0.85 -9.36
N ARG A 37 2.28 1.74 -10.36
CA ARG A 37 1.54 1.57 -11.62
C ARG A 37 1.98 0.36 -12.44
N ALA A 38 3.18 -0.17 -12.22
CA ALA A 38 3.60 -1.42 -12.85
C ALA A 38 2.80 -2.63 -12.35
N PHE A 39 2.17 -2.52 -11.17
CA PHE A 39 1.43 -3.60 -10.51
C PHE A 39 -0.08 -3.35 -10.45
N LEU A 40 -0.49 -2.08 -10.34
CA LEU A 40 -1.87 -1.67 -10.08
C LEU A 40 -2.41 -0.84 -11.24
N ALA A 41 -3.54 -1.25 -11.80
CA ALA A 41 -4.21 -0.50 -12.86
C ALA A 41 -5.07 0.66 -12.35
N ASN A 42 -5.43 0.66 -11.06
CA ASN A 42 -6.31 1.64 -10.45
C ASN A 42 -5.52 2.71 -9.69
N GLU A 43 -5.67 3.98 -10.08
CA GLU A 43 -4.98 5.11 -9.45
C GLU A 43 -5.32 5.25 -7.95
N THR A 44 -6.51 4.83 -7.52
CA THR A 44 -6.86 4.84 -6.09
C THR A 44 -6.00 3.84 -5.30
N SER A 45 -5.79 2.64 -5.83
CA SER A 45 -4.94 1.62 -5.22
C SER A 45 -3.46 2.02 -5.27
N VAL A 46 -3.02 2.63 -6.38
CA VAL A 46 -1.68 3.25 -6.49
C VAL A 46 -1.46 4.26 -5.36
N ASN A 47 -2.39 5.21 -5.16
CA ASN A 47 -2.23 6.22 -4.13
C ASN A 47 -2.19 5.61 -2.72
N ARG A 48 -3.07 4.65 -2.42
CA ARG A 48 -3.08 3.94 -1.12
C ARG A 48 -1.75 3.24 -0.83
N VAL A 49 -1.21 2.53 -1.81
CA VAL A 49 0.07 1.82 -1.67
C VAL A 49 1.22 2.80 -1.47
N VAL A 50 1.25 3.90 -2.25
CA VAL A 50 2.27 4.95 -2.11
C VAL A 50 2.21 5.59 -0.73
N GLU A 51 1.02 6.00 -0.26
CA GLU A 51 0.84 6.60 1.07
C GLU A 51 1.21 5.64 2.19
N ARG A 52 0.81 4.37 2.09
CA ARG A 52 1.18 3.34 3.07
C ARG A 52 2.69 3.12 3.13
N THR A 53 3.34 3.05 1.97
CA THR A 53 4.80 2.87 1.87
C THR A 53 5.53 4.03 2.55
N ILE A 54 5.10 5.27 2.27
CA ILE A 54 5.66 6.48 2.89
C ILE A 54 5.45 6.48 4.40
N ASN A 55 4.23 6.16 4.86
CA ASN A 55 3.92 6.16 6.28
C ASN A 55 4.76 5.14 7.04
N VAL A 56 4.91 3.92 6.51
CA VAL A 56 5.72 2.86 7.15
C VAL A 56 7.20 3.23 7.16
N ALA A 57 7.72 3.80 6.05
CA ALA A 57 9.10 4.27 5.99
C ALA A 57 9.40 5.45 6.94
N CYS A 58 8.40 6.29 7.22
CA CYS A 58 8.50 7.35 8.22
C CYS A 58 8.47 6.83 9.66
N ASP A 59 7.64 5.83 9.93
CA ASP A 59 7.42 5.26 11.26
C ASP A 59 8.62 4.41 11.70
N ASP A 60 9.11 3.55 10.79
CA ASP A 60 10.27 2.70 10.99
C ASP A 60 11.32 2.96 9.90
N PRO A 61 12.28 3.89 10.14
CA PRO A 61 13.34 4.16 9.17
C PRO A 61 14.40 3.05 9.12
N GLU A 62 14.42 2.12 10.08
CA GLU A 62 15.40 1.02 10.10
C GLU A 62 15.17 0.03 8.96
N ILE A 63 13.92 -0.10 8.46
CA ILE A 63 13.63 -0.88 7.26
C ILE A 63 14.39 -0.40 6.01
N LEU A 64 14.82 0.87 6.01
CA LEU A 64 15.58 1.49 4.91
C LEU A 64 17.09 1.43 5.13
N ASN A 65 17.56 0.86 6.24
CA ASN A 65 18.98 0.81 6.64
C ASN A 65 19.82 -0.23 5.86
N GLY A 66 19.28 -0.80 4.77
CA GLY A 66 19.97 -1.74 3.90
C GLY A 66 21.07 -1.11 3.03
N THR A 67 21.88 -1.96 2.38
CA THR A 67 22.98 -1.55 1.49
C THR A 67 22.52 -0.69 0.31
N ASN A 68 21.29 -0.91 -0.18
CA ASN A 68 20.65 -0.08 -1.18
C ASN A 68 19.21 0.24 -0.75
N MET A 69 18.99 1.51 -0.52
CA MET A 69 17.76 2.01 0.04
C MET A 69 16.64 2.09 -1.00
N ASP A 70 16.97 2.35 -2.27
CA ASP A 70 15.98 2.31 -3.35
C ASP A 70 15.39 0.89 -3.47
N ASP A 71 16.22 -0.14 -3.28
CA ASP A 71 15.79 -1.54 -3.26
C ASP A 71 14.92 -1.86 -2.04
N ALA A 72 15.27 -1.34 -0.85
CA ALA A 72 14.47 -1.52 0.35
C ALA A 72 13.08 -0.86 0.22
N LEU A 73 13.05 0.35 -0.35
CA LEU A 73 11.82 1.10 -0.60
C LEU A 73 10.97 0.42 -1.69
N PHE A 74 11.61 -0.07 -2.75
CA PHE A 74 10.92 -0.85 -3.79
C PHE A 74 10.34 -2.14 -3.22
N ALA A 75 11.11 -2.88 -2.40
CA ALA A 75 10.64 -4.13 -1.77
C ALA A 75 9.44 -3.88 -0.84
N LEU A 76 9.47 -2.77 -0.08
CA LEU A 76 8.35 -2.36 0.76
C LEU A 76 7.10 -2.04 -0.07
N LEU A 77 7.26 -1.25 -1.13
CA LEU A 77 6.18 -0.90 -2.04
C LEU A 77 5.60 -2.14 -2.73
N HIS A 78 6.46 -3.04 -3.19
CA HIS A 78 6.07 -4.27 -3.85
C HIS A 78 5.24 -5.17 -2.92
N ARG A 79 5.64 -5.29 -1.64
CA ARG A 79 4.84 -6.01 -0.63
C ARG A 79 3.45 -5.40 -0.48
N HIS A 80 3.34 -4.08 -0.36
CA HIS A 80 2.04 -3.41 -0.23
C HIS A 80 1.18 -3.51 -1.49
N ALA A 81 1.79 -3.50 -2.68
CA ALA A 81 1.08 -3.72 -3.93
C ALA A 81 0.50 -5.15 -3.99
N LEU A 82 1.26 -6.17 -3.59
CA LEU A 82 0.77 -7.54 -3.52
C LEU A 82 -0.38 -7.68 -2.51
N GLU A 83 -0.24 -7.10 -1.31
CA GLU A 83 -1.31 -7.08 -0.30
C GLU A 83 -2.61 -6.47 -0.86
N GLU A 84 -2.51 -5.33 -1.56
CA GLU A 84 -3.66 -4.66 -2.20
C GLU A 84 -4.28 -5.51 -3.31
N ILE A 85 -3.47 -6.20 -4.13
CA ILE A 85 -3.96 -7.13 -5.15
C ILE A 85 -4.68 -8.31 -4.49
N HIS A 86 -4.13 -8.88 -3.42
CA HIS A 86 -4.77 -9.96 -2.70
C HIS A 86 -6.12 -9.54 -2.11
N LEU A 87 -6.24 -8.32 -1.57
CA LEU A 87 -7.51 -7.79 -1.07
C LEU A 87 -8.55 -7.61 -2.18
N THR A 88 -8.15 -7.09 -3.34
CA THR A 88 -9.07 -6.91 -4.47
C THR A 88 -9.53 -8.25 -5.06
N VAL A 89 -8.63 -9.23 -5.18
CA VAL A 89 -8.97 -10.60 -5.59
C VAL A 89 -9.86 -11.28 -4.55
N ALA A 90 -9.58 -11.14 -3.25
CA ALA A 90 -10.40 -11.72 -2.19
C ALA A 90 -11.83 -11.15 -2.18
N LEU A 91 -12.00 -9.84 -2.45
CA LEU A 91 -13.32 -9.22 -2.58
C LEU A 91 -14.05 -9.69 -3.85
N ALA A 92 -13.33 -9.89 -4.95
CA ALA A 92 -13.90 -10.43 -6.19
C ALA A 92 -14.32 -11.91 -6.04
N SER A 93 -13.50 -12.73 -5.38
CA SER A 93 -13.80 -14.14 -5.09
C SER A 93 -14.80 -14.33 -3.93
N GLY A 94 -14.99 -13.32 -3.07
CA GLY A 94 -15.99 -13.32 -2.01
C GLY A 94 -17.43 -13.07 -2.47
N THR A 95 -17.66 -12.83 -3.77
CA THR A 95 -19.00 -12.62 -4.35
C THR A 95 -19.74 -13.94 -4.68
N GLU A 96 -19.29 -15.06 -4.11
CA GLU A 96 -20.06 -16.32 -4.02
C GLU A 96 -20.48 -16.66 -2.57
N MET A 97 -20.92 -15.65 -1.80
CA MET A 97 -21.83 -15.86 -0.65
C MET A 97 -23.08 -14.98 -0.80
N SER A 98 -23.74 -15.14 -1.93
CA SER A 98 -25.17 -14.92 -2.12
C SER A 98 -25.69 -16.34 -2.40
N ILE A 99 -26.76 -16.91 -1.87
CA ILE A 99 -28.07 -16.40 -1.50
C ILE A 99 -28.71 -17.54 -0.65
N VAL A 100 -29.14 -17.29 0.58
CA VAL A 100 -30.41 -17.86 1.07
C VAL A 100 -31.16 -16.69 1.70
N ALA A 101 -31.66 -15.83 0.81
CA ALA A 101 -32.93 -15.17 1.08
C ALA A 101 -33.95 -16.32 1.19
N GLN A 102 -34.47 -16.57 2.40
CA GLN A 102 -35.69 -17.34 2.51
C GLN A 102 -36.84 -16.41 2.16
N PRO A 103 -37.61 -16.69 1.08
CA PRO A 103 -38.87 -16.01 0.86
C PRO A 103 -39.95 -16.71 1.71
N ASP A 104 -40.65 -15.89 2.49
CA ASP A 104 -42.09 -15.96 2.77
C ASP A 104 -42.79 -17.34 2.64
N ASP A 105 -43.20 -17.91 3.78
CA ASP A 105 -44.46 -18.67 3.83
C ASP A 105 -45.44 -17.90 4.75
N ILE A 106 -46.09 -16.90 4.17
CA ILE A 106 -47.39 -16.44 4.64
C ILE A 106 -48.46 -17.26 3.92
N ARG A 107 -49.09 -18.16 4.70
CA ARG A 107 -50.54 -18.49 4.72
C ARG A 107 -50.96 -19.84 4.13
N ASN A 108 -51.34 -20.77 5.02
CA ASN A 108 -52.69 -21.36 4.96
C ASN A 108 -53.18 -21.94 6.32
N GLN A 109 -54.49 -21.85 6.52
CA GLN A 109 -55.25 -21.96 7.80
C GLN A 109 -55.60 -23.42 8.24
N PRO A 110 -56.72 -23.71 8.96
CA PRO A 110 -56.76 -24.05 10.39
C PRO A 110 -57.33 -25.48 10.68
N PHE A 111 -56.84 -26.25 11.64
CA PHE A 111 -57.61 -27.41 12.14
C PHE A 111 -57.31 -27.75 13.61
N CYS A 112 -58.42 -28.00 14.33
CA CYS A 112 -58.62 -28.46 15.72
C CYS A 112 -58.65 -27.38 16.80
#